data_AF-A0A926AR72-F1
#
_entry.id   AF-A0A926AR72-F1
#
_cell.length_a   1.000
_cell.length_b   1.000
_cell.length_c   1.000
_cell.angle_alpha   90.00
_cell.angle_beta   90.00
_cell.angle_gamma   90.00
#
_symmetry.space_group_name_H-M   'P 1'
#
loop_
_entity.id
_entity.type
_entity.pdbx_description
1 polymer ?
#
loop_
_entity_poly.entity_id
_entity_poly.type
_entity_poly.pdbx_seq_one_letter_code
_entity_poly.pdbx_strand_id
1 'polypeptide(L)'
;MSELPASRETEGLSRRAVLGTALAAAGTAATMHGPWGLASAAQAAPGAAAPAGKRYAMKKSINQWAFPYPDKMSIEQCLKLAKSAGFDGIELNYDLDNDLSPKSGTKEYTAIRQMADKIGIQISGICSFLFWPYPFTSHDPAKRARALELAGLIANAAHDLGTENVLVVPGAVHIPWRTDYEPVANDLCLSRAKEAIGKLIPAA
;
A
#
# COMPACT_ATOMS: atom_id res chain seq x y z
N MET A 1 2.78 10.95 -65.07
CA MET A 1 2.34 9.63 -64.56
C MET A 1 2.89 9.46 -63.16
N SER A 2 2.05 8.93 -62.26
CA SER A 2 2.27 8.61 -60.84
C SER A 2 1.93 9.72 -59.84
N GLU A 3 0.62 9.86 -59.58
CA GLU A 3 0.07 10.35 -58.32
C GLU A 3 0.20 9.24 -57.25
N LEU A 4 0.63 9.59 -56.05
CA LEU A 4 0.55 8.73 -54.85
C LEU A 4 -0.68 9.18 -54.01
N PRO A 5 -1.50 8.24 -53.50
CA PRO A 5 -2.74 8.59 -52.80
C PRO A 5 -2.49 9.04 -51.37
N ALA A 6 -3.28 10.02 -50.92
CA ALA A 6 -3.34 10.50 -49.56
C ALA A 6 -3.79 9.40 -48.57
N SER A 7 -3.04 9.23 -47.49
CA SER A 7 -3.40 8.36 -46.37
C SER A 7 -4.61 8.92 -45.63
N ARG A 8 -5.67 8.12 -45.52
CA ARG A 8 -6.82 8.38 -44.62
C ARG A 8 -6.37 8.22 -43.18
N GLU A 9 -6.34 9.31 -42.42
CA GLU A 9 -6.33 9.26 -40.95
C GLU A 9 -7.74 8.89 -40.46
N THR A 10 -7.85 7.77 -39.76
CA THR A 10 -9.06 7.44 -39.00
C THR A 10 -9.01 8.18 -37.66
N GLU A 11 -9.79 9.25 -37.52
CA GLU A 11 -10.02 9.92 -36.24
C GLU A 11 -10.75 8.98 -35.27
N GLY A 12 -10.00 8.31 -34.40
CA GLY A 12 -10.53 7.61 -33.24
C GLY A 12 -10.74 8.59 -32.09
N LEU A 13 -11.98 8.78 -31.65
CA LEU A 13 -12.33 9.58 -30.47
C LEU A 13 -11.50 9.16 -29.24
N SER A 14 -10.71 10.10 -28.71
CA SER A 14 -9.92 9.89 -27.49
C SER A 14 -10.81 9.69 -26.27
N ARG A 15 -10.40 8.80 -25.35
CA ARG A 15 -11.08 8.52 -24.07
C ARG A 15 -11.38 9.76 -23.23
N ARG A 16 -10.66 10.87 -23.45
CA ARG A 16 -10.93 12.17 -22.82
C ARG A 16 -12.22 12.84 -23.31
N ALA A 17 -12.62 12.63 -24.57
CA ALA A 17 -13.82 13.23 -25.13
C ALA A 17 -15.12 12.63 -24.54
N VAL A 18 -15.10 11.33 -24.21
CA VAL A 18 -16.26 10.61 -23.66
C VAL A 18 -16.58 11.03 -22.22
N LEU A 19 -15.58 11.47 -21.45
CA LEU A 19 -15.78 11.97 -20.09
C LEU A 19 -16.34 13.39 -20.05
N GLY A 20 -16.17 14.17 -21.12
CA GLY A 20 -16.69 15.54 -21.21
C GLY A 20 -18.19 15.63 -21.49
N THR A 21 -18.78 14.61 -22.13
CA THR A 21 -20.18 14.65 -22.60
C THR A 21 -21.19 14.01 -21.65
N ALA A 22 -20.74 13.32 -20.59
CA ALA A 22 -21.64 12.66 -19.64
C ALA A 22 -22.26 13.61 -18.59
N LEU A 23 -21.90 14.90 -18.57
CA LEU A 23 -22.44 15.87 -17.61
C LEU A 23 -23.65 16.65 -18.12
N ALA A 24 -24.18 16.34 -19.30
CA ALA A 24 -25.24 17.12 -19.93
C ALA A 24 -26.33 16.25 -20.59
N ALA A 25 -26.98 15.36 -19.82
CA ALA A 25 -28.36 14.90 -20.11
C ALA A 25 -28.88 13.90 -19.04
N ALA A 26 -29.40 14.40 -17.93
CA ALA A 26 -30.49 13.77 -17.19
C ALA A 26 -31.19 14.86 -16.35
N GLY A 27 -32.34 15.32 -16.84
CA GLY A 27 -33.13 16.39 -16.25
C GLY A 27 -33.96 15.96 -15.04
N THR A 28 -34.19 16.96 -14.17
CA THR A 28 -35.38 17.19 -13.33
C THR A 28 -35.82 16.08 -12.35
N ALA A 29 -35.29 16.16 -11.12
CA ALA A 29 -36.09 15.94 -9.92
C ALA A 29 -35.86 17.13 -8.97
N ALA A 30 -36.86 17.98 -8.84
CA ALA A 30 -36.85 19.11 -7.92
C ALA A 30 -36.86 18.61 -6.46
N THR A 31 -35.91 19.03 -5.64
CA THR A 31 -36.05 19.05 -4.18
C THR A 31 -35.56 20.37 -3.62
N MET A 32 -36.38 20.93 -2.74
CA MET A 32 -36.38 22.33 -2.30
C MET A 32 -35.23 22.67 -1.35
N HIS A 33 -34.85 23.94 -1.40
CA HIS A 33 -33.70 24.58 -0.77
C HIS A 33 -33.73 24.58 0.78
N GLY A 34 -32.66 24.05 1.39
CA GLY A 34 -32.09 24.57 2.64
C GLY A 34 -30.87 25.47 2.33
N PRO A 35 -30.33 26.26 3.28
CA PRO A 35 -29.33 27.30 2.99
C PRO A 35 -27.97 26.78 2.50
N TRP A 36 -27.79 25.46 2.43
CA TRP A 36 -26.61 24.80 1.89
C TRP A 36 -27.10 23.59 1.10
N GLY A 37 -27.33 23.78 -0.20
CA GLY A 37 -27.89 22.78 -1.12
C GLY A 37 -26.95 21.60 -1.42
N LEU A 38 -26.49 20.90 -0.40
CA LEU A 38 -25.87 19.59 -0.55
C LEU A 38 -26.99 18.55 -0.60
N ALA A 39 -27.13 17.89 -1.75
CA ALA A 39 -27.92 16.67 -1.83
C ALA A 39 -27.42 15.71 -0.75
N SER A 40 -28.33 15.22 0.08
CA SER A 40 -28.01 14.14 1.03
C SER A 40 -27.52 12.95 0.21
N ALA A 41 -26.23 12.63 0.35
CA ALA A 41 -25.68 11.40 -0.21
C ALA A 41 -26.42 10.26 0.49
N ALA A 42 -27.27 9.55 -0.27
CA ALA A 42 -27.94 8.36 0.23
C ALA A 42 -26.89 7.44 0.86
N GLN A 43 -27.06 7.15 2.15
CA GLN A 43 -26.22 6.21 2.87
C GLN A 43 -26.31 4.86 2.14
N ALA A 44 -25.21 4.40 1.54
CA ALA A 44 -25.18 3.09 0.91
C ALA A 44 -25.56 2.04 1.96
N ALA A 45 -26.55 1.21 1.64
CA ALA A 45 -27.00 0.15 2.54
C ALA A 45 -25.83 -0.77 2.90
N PRO A 46 -25.62 -1.11 4.18
CA PRO A 46 -24.58 -2.04 4.58
C PRO A 46 -24.90 -3.41 3.97
N GLY A 47 -24.00 -3.92 3.13
CA GLY A 47 -24.10 -5.27 2.57
C GLY A 47 -24.32 -5.36 1.05
N ALA A 48 -24.42 -4.25 0.32
CA ALA A 48 -24.37 -4.30 -1.13
C ALA A 48 -22.94 -4.68 -1.58
N ALA A 49 -22.75 -5.92 -2.04
CA ALA A 49 -21.50 -6.35 -2.64
C ALA A 49 -21.14 -5.40 -3.78
N ALA A 50 -19.92 -4.85 -3.75
CA ALA A 50 -19.44 -4.00 -4.83
C ALA A 50 -19.57 -4.75 -6.16
N PRO A 51 -20.03 -4.09 -7.25
CA PRO A 51 -20.16 -4.73 -8.54
C PRO A 51 -18.82 -5.35 -8.94
N ALA A 52 -18.85 -6.61 -9.40
CA ALA A 52 -17.64 -7.34 -9.76
C ALA A 52 -16.88 -6.58 -10.86
N GLY A 53 -15.82 -5.88 -10.46
CA GLY A 53 -14.95 -5.16 -11.37
C GLY A 53 -14.26 -6.11 -12.36
N LYS A 54 -13.69 -5.55 -13.43
CA LYS A 54 -12.92 -6.31 -14.41
C LYS A 54 -11.84 -7.13 -13.70
N ARG A 55 -11.88 -8.46 -13.84
CA ARG A 55 -10.84 -9.36 -13.34
C ARG A 55 -9.63 -9.32 -14.27
N TYR A 56 -8.45 -9.26 -13.66
CA TYR A 56 -7.17 -9.30 -14.36
C TYR A 56 -6.49 -10.63 -14.07
N ALA A 57 -5.59 -11.08 -14.96
CA ALA A 57 -4.77 -12.25 -14.69
C ALA A 57 -3.78 -12.03 -13.51
N MET A 58 -3.51 -10.77 -13.17
CA MET A 58 -2.65 -10.37 -12.06
C MET A 58 -3.45 -10.21 -10.76
N LYS A 59 -2.86 -10.66 -9.65
CA LYS A 59 -3.37 -10.39 -8.31
C LYS A 59 -3.26 -8.90 -7.99
N LYS A 60 -4.30 -8.34 -7.35
CA LYS A 60 -4.28 -6.98 -6.81
C LYS A 60 -4.17 -7.01 -5.30
N SER A 61 -3.21 -6.27 -4.77
CA SER A 61 -3.06 -6.04 -3.34
C SER A 61 -3.25 -4.56 -3.01
N ILE A 62 -3.62 -4.28 -1.76
CA ILE A 62 -3.69 -2.94 -1.18
C ILE A 62 -2.83 -2.87 0.07
N ASN A 63 -2.14 -1.76 0.28
CA ASN A 63 -1.38 -1.54 1.50
C ASN A 63 -2.31 -1.13 2.66
N GLN A 64 -2.02 -1.60 3.88
CA GLN A 64 -2.81 -1.32 5.08
C GLN A 64 -2.88 0.18 5.44
N TRP A 65 -2.00 1.05 4.95
CA TRP A 65 -2.07 2.51 5.15
C TRP A 65 -3.26 3.15 4.43
N ALA A 66 -3.92 2.43 3.53
CA ALA A 66 -5.19 2.87 2.95
C ALA A 66 -6.38 2.78 3.94
N PHE A 67 -6.16 2.20 5.12
CA PHE A 67 -7.18 1.99 6.16
C PHE A 67 -6.88 2.84 7.39
N PRO A 68 -7.89 3.31 8.13
CA PRO A 68 -7.70 4.07 9.37
C PRO A 68 -7.34 3.14 10.54
N TYR A 69 -6.25 2.39 10.39
CA TYR A 69 -5.66 1.49 11.37
C TYR A 69 -4.43 2.16 12.02
N PRO A 70 -4.20 2.00 13.33
CA PRO A 70 -5.02 1.25 14.29
C PRO A 70 -6.16 2.07 14.91
N ASP A 71 -6.23 3.38 14.64
CA ASP A 71 -7.09 4.32 15.40
C ASP A 71 -8.59 4.03 15.33
N LYS A 72 -9.09 3.56 14.19
CA LYS A 72 -10.54 3.37 13.94
C LYS A 72 -10.91 1.98 13.46
N MET A 73 -9.93 1.16 13.09
CA MET A 73 -10.14 -0.19 12.60
C MET A 73 -9.17 -1.18 13.24
N SER A 74 -9.64 -2.39 13.52
CA SER A 74 -8.79 -3.54 13.79
C SER A 74 -8.20 -4.12 12.51
N ILE A 75 -7.18 -4.97 12.63
CA ILE A 75 -6.67 -5.76 11.49
C ILE A 75 -7.79 -6.55 10.82
N GLU A 76 -8.66 -7.20 11.58
CA GLU A 76 -9.76 -7.99 11.03
C GLU A 76 -10.68 -7.15 10.14
N GLN A 77 -11.01 -5.92 10.57
CA GLN A 77 -11.84 -5.00 9.79
C GLN A 77 -11.12 -4.59 8.49
N CYS A 78 -9.81 -4.34 8.54
CA CYS A 78 -9.01 -4.05 7.34
C CYS A 78 -9.02 -5.23 6.35
N LEU A 79 -8.77 -6.45 6.84
CA LEU A 79 -8.77 -7.67 6.02
C LEU A 79 -10.13 -7.91 5.34
N LYS A 80 -11.23 -7.78 6.10
CA LYS A 80 -12.60 -7.94 5.57
C LYS A 80 -12.93 -6.87 4.53
N LEU A 81 -12.57 -5.62 4.78
CA LEU A 81 -12.84 -4.51 3.86
C LEU A 81 -12.01 -4.64 2.57
N ALA A 82 -10.72 -5.00 2.67
CA ALA A 82 -9.90 -5.28 1.49
C ALA A 82 -10.52 -6.40 0.63
N LYS A 83 -10.98 -7.49 1.27
CA LYS A 83 -11.62 -8.60 0.57
C LYS A 83 -12.92 -8.19 -0.09
N SER A 84 -13.80 -7.48 0.62
CA SER A 84 -15.10 -7.04 0.08
C SER A 84 -14.96 -6.01 -1.04
N ALA A 85 -13.89 -5.21 -1.01
CA ALA A 85 -13.51 -4.30 -2.09
C ALA A 85 -12.92 -5.01 -3.33
N GLY A 86 -12.71 -6.32 -3.28
CA GLY A 86 -12.27 -7.13 -4.40
C GLY A 86 -10.76 -7.24 -4.58
N PHE A 87 -9.97 -6.94 -3.54
CA PHE A 87 -8.53 -7.23 -3.55
C PHE A 87 -8.27 -8.72 -3.28
N ASP A 88 -7.22 -9.24 -3.91
CA ASP A 88 -6.73 -10.60 -3.70
C ASP A 88 -5.85 -10.71 -2.46
N GLY A 89 -5.21 -9.60 -2.08
CA GLY A 89 -4.34 -9.53 -0.91
C GLY A 89 -4.27 -8.17 -0.25
N ILE A 90 -3.59 -8.15 0.88
CA ILE A 90 -3.25 -6.96 1.66
C ILE A 90 -1.79 -7.03 2.10
N GLU A 91 -1.07 -5.92 1.96
CA GLU A 91 0.26 -5.74 2.55
C GLU A 91 0.11 -5.13 3.94
N LEU A 92 0.67 -5.77 4.96
CA LEU A 92 0.56 -5.34 6.35
C LEU A 92 1.74 -4.45 6.76
N ASN A 93 1.51 -3.56 7.72
CA ASN A 93 2.46 -2.55 8.12
C ASN A 93 3.04 -2.84 9.51
N TYR A 94 4.34 -3.10 9.55
CA TYR A 94 5.07 -3.33 10.79
C TYR A 94 5.55 -2.00 11.40
N ASP A 95 5.24 -1.79 12.67
CA ASP A 95 5.57 -0.57 13.41
C ASP A 95 6.18 -0.89 14.80
N LEU A 96 6.59 0.12 15.57
CA LEU A 96 7.07 -0.07 16.94
C LEU A 96 5.96 -0.39 17.94
N ASP A 97 4.73 0.02 17.63
CA ASP A 97 3.62 -0.06 18.57
C ASP A 97 2.27 -0.25 17.88
N ASN A 98 2.03 -1.48 17.42
CA ASN A 98 0.74 -1.95 16.93
C ASN A 98 0.71 -3.50 17.01
N ASP A 99 -0.28 -4.14 16.38
CA ASP A 99 -0.39 -5.61 16.38
C ASP A 99 0.79 -6.31 15.66
N LEU A 100 1.41 -5.66 14.68
CA LEU A 100 2.64 -6.08 13.99
C LEU A 100 3.84 -5.27 14.47
N SER A 101 4.35 -5.60 15.66
CA SER A 101 5.44 -4.85 16.28
C SER A 101 6.43 -5.75 17.01
N PRO A 102 7.60 -5.22 17.43
CA PRO A 102 8.57 -5.99 18.21
C PRO A 102 8.04 -6.52 19.54
N LYS A 103 6.85 -6.08 19.96
CA LYS A 103 6.15 -6.54 21.17
C LYS A 103 5.33 -7.82 20.92
N SER A 104 5.07 -8.17 19.66
CA SER A 104 4.32 -9.34 19.22
C SER A 104 5.26 -10.48 18.79
N GLY A 105 4.79 -11.72 18.85
CA GLY A 105 5.55 -12.90 18.43
C GLY A 105 4.76 -13.85 17.54
N THR A 106 5.32 -15.04 17.35
CA THR A 106 4.80 -16.08 16.44
C THR A 106 3.34 -16.42 16.68
N LYS A 107 2.89 -16.43 17.93
CA LYS A 107 1.49 -16.71 18.26
C LYS A 107 0.55 -15.65 17.68
N GLU A 108 0.87 -14.37 17.86
CA GLU A 108 0.07 -13.24 17.38
C GLU A 108 0.06 -13.20 15.85
N TYR A 109 1.22 -13.38 15.22
CA TYR A 109 1.36 -13.39 13.76
C TYR A 109 0.63 -14.57 13.11
N THR A 110 0.74 -15.77 13.68
CA THR A 110 0.01 -16.95 13.20
C THR A 110 -1.51 -16.75 13.33
N ALA A 111 -1.97 -16.07 14.40
CA ALA A 111 -3.39 -15.76 14.57
C ALA A 111 -3.90 -14.80 13.47
N ILE A 112 -3.09 -13.80 13.09
CA ILE A 112 -3.38 -12.91 11.96
C ILE A 112 -3.43 -13.69 10.63
N ARG A 113 -2.47 -14.60 10.40
CA ARG A 113 -2.47 -15.47 9.22
C ARG A 113 -3.75 -16.30 9.14
N GLN A 114 -4.10 -17.01 10.20
CA GLN A 114 -5.31 -17.82 10.26
C GLN A 114 -6.58 -16.98 10.05
N MET A 115 -6.59 -15.74 10.55
CA MET A 115 -7.69 -14.80 10.31
C MET A 115 -7.81 -14.42 8.83
N ALA A 116 -6.69 -14.11 8.16
CA ALA A 116 -6.66 -13.82 6.73
C ALA A 116 -7.12 -15.03 5.89
N ASP A 117 -6.67 -16.24 6.24
CA ASP A 117 -7.06 -17.49 5.57
C ASP A 117 -8.58 -17.73 5.70
N LYS A 118 -9.17 -17.52 6.89
CA LYS A 118 -10.62 -17.64 7.12
C LYS A 118 -11.43 -16.61 6.32
N ILE A 119 -10.91 -15.40 6.16
CA ILE A 119 -11.54 -14.33 5.35
C ILE A 119 -11.37 -14.61 3.84
N GLY A 120 -10.37 -15.41 3.47
CA GLY A 120 -10.04 -15.71 2.08
C GLY A 120 -9.30 -14.56 1.39
N ILE A 121 -8.42 -13.86 2.11
CA ILE A 121 -7.53 -12.82 1.56
C ILE A 121 -6.07 -13.18 1.84
N GLN A 122 -5.20 -12.98 0.85
CA GLN A 122 -3.76 -13.25 1.01
C GLN A 122 -3.07 -12.12 1.79
N ILE A 123 -2.14 -12.46 2.68
CA ILE A 123 -1.14 -11.50 3.16
C ILE A 123 -0.05 -11.42 2.10
N SER A 124 -0.05 -10.35 1.29
CA SER A 124 0.82 -10.26 0.12
C SER A 124 2.26 -9.92 0.46
N GLY A 125 2.50 -9.33 1.63
CA GLY A 125 3.82 -8.93 2.10
C GLY A 125 3.73 -8.09 3.38
N ILE A 126 4.88 -7.67 3.85
CA ILE A 126 5.04 -6.71 4.95
C ILE A 126 5.85 -5.52 4.46
N CYS A 127 5.44 -4.32 4.84
CA CYS A 127 6.27 -3.13 4.72
C CYS A 127 6.43 -2.43 6.07
N SER A 128 7.36 -1.49 6.16
CA SER A 128 7.56 -0.72 7.37
C SER A 128 8.05 0.69 7.07
N PHE A 129 7.60 1.66 7.86
CA PHE A 129 8.14 3.03 7.86
C PHE A 129 9.43 3.14 8.71
N LEU A 130 9.78 2.11 9.48
CA LEU A 130 10.83 2.18 10.50
C LEU A 130 12.23 2.46 9.97
N PHE A 131 12.48 2.22 8.68
CA PHE A 131 13.78 2.52 8.07
C PHE A 131 13.97 3.99 7.71
N TRP A 132 12.95 4.84 7.89
CA TRP A 132 13.13 6.28 7.86
C TRP A 132 13.76 6.81 9.16
N PRO A 133 13.21 6.58 10.37
CA PRO A 133 13.86 6.99 11.63
C PRO A 133 15.14 6.18 11.94
N TYR A 134 15.21 4.92 11.46
CA TYR A 134 16.37 4.03 11.64
C TYR A 134 16.91 3.55 10.28
N PRO A 135 17.55 4.41 9.47
CA PRO A 135 18.08 3.98 8.17
C PRO A 135 19.39 3.21 8.35
N PHE A 136 19.56 2.14 7.57
CA PHE A 136 20.80 1.35 7.53
C PHE A 136 22.01 2.18 7.05
N THR A 137 21.74 3.29 6.38
CA THR A 137 22.74 4.19 5.80
C THR A 137 23.14 5.35 6.72
N SER A 138 22.44 5.51 7.85
CA SER A 138 22.67 6.56 8.86
C SER A 138 24.16 6.68 9.24
N HIS A 139 24.64 7.91 9.50
CA HIS A 139 25.97 8.11 10.10
C HIS A 139 26.04 7.62 11.54
N ASP A 140 24.93 7.67 12.26
CA ASP A 140 24.79 7.12 13.61
C ASP A 140 24.82 5.58 13.60
N PRO A 141 25.85 4.92 14.18
CA PRO A 141 25.94 3.47 14.26
C PRO A 141 24.82 2.82 15.06
N ALA A 142 24.26 3.48 16.07
CA ALA A 142 23.16 2.94 16.87
C ALA A 142 21.88 2.82 16.04
N LYS A 143 21.57 3.83 15.20
CA LYS A 143 20.47 3.75 14.23
C LYS A 143 20.66 2.61 13.24
N ARG A 144 21.89 2.39 12.74
CA ARG A 144 22.17 1.27 11.83
C ARG A 144 22.00 -0.10 12.50
N ALA A 145 22.46 -0.24 13.75
CA ALA A 145 22.28 -1.47 14.52
C ALA A 145 20.79 -1.75 14.77
N ARG A 146 20.02 -0.73 15.16
CA ARG A 146 18.56 -0.83 15.33
C ARG A 146 17.83 -1.20 14.04
N ALA A 147 18.28 -0.67 12.90
CA ALA A 147 17.72 -1.02 11.59
C ALA A 147 17.87 -2.52 11.28
N LEU A 148 19.07 -3.08 11.51
CA LEU A 148 19.35 -4.51 11.28
C LEU A 148 18.52 -5.40 12.21
N GLU A 149 18.41 -5.04 13.49
CA GLU A 149 17.56 -5.75 14.45
C GLU A 149 16.10 -5.78 13.99
N LEU A 150 15.53 -4.61 13.68
CA LEU A 150 14.15 -4.49 13.21
C LEU A 150 13.90 -5.25 11.91
N ALA A 151 14.85 -5.25 10.98
CA ALA A 151 14.73 -5.99 9.74
C ALA A 151 14.67 -7.50 9.96
N GLY A 152 15.47 -8.03 10.89
CA GLY A 152 15.38 -9.45 11.29
C GLY A 152 14.04 -9.79 11.93
N LEU A 153 13.51 -8.91 12.79
CA LEU A 153 12.18 -9.10 13.39
C LEU A 153 11.06 -9.07 12.35
N ILE A 154 11.15 -8.17 11.37
CA ILE A 154 10.20 -8.09 10.26
C ILE A 154 10.26 -9.34 9.39
N ALA A 155 11.46 -9.88 9.12
CA ALA A 155 11.62 -11.12 8.37
C ALA A 155 10.98 -12.32 9.11
N ASN A 156 11.18 -12.43 10.42
CA ASN A 156 10.50 -13.44 11.24
C ASN A 156 8.98 -13.27 11.21
N ALA A 157 8.48 -12.03 11.30
CA ALA A 157 7.05 -11.77 11.18
C ALA A 157 6.52 -12.16 9.80
N ALA A 158 7.28 -11.94 8.72
CA ALA A 158 6.90 -12.36 7.37
C ALA A 158 6.78 -13.88 7.26
N HIS A 159 7.74 -14.61 7.82
CA HIS A 159 7.70 -16.06 7.93
C HIS A 159 6.42 -16.55 8.64
N ASP A 160 6.14 -16.01 9.83
CA ASP A 160 4.97 -16.42 10.64
C ASP A 160 3.63 -16.01 10.00
N LEU A 161 3.62 -14.90 9.25
CA LEU A 161 2.47 -14.47 8.44
C LEU A 161 2.34 -15.28 7.13
N GLY A 162 3.31 -16.15 6.83
CA GLY A 162 3.35 -17.02 5.66
C GLY A 162 3.46 -16.24 4.34
N THR A 163 4.21 -15.14 4.35
CA THR A 163 4.49 -14.34 3.16
C THR A 163 5.97 -14.28 2.86
N GLU A 164 6.33 -14.33 1.59
CA GLU A 164 7.73 -14.33 1.13
C GLU A 164 8.24 -12.91 0.82
N ASN A 165 7.40 -11.88 1.02
CA ASN A 165 7.67 -10.53 0.58
C ASN A 165 7.84 -9.57 1.76
N VAL A 166 9.01 -8.94 1.85
CA VAL A 166 9.29 -7.82 2.73
C VAL A 166 9.79 -6.63 1.91
N LEU A 167 9.12 -5.48 2.01
CA LEU A 167 9.57 -4.23 1.42
C LEU A 167 10.56 -3.55 2.37
N VAL A 168 11.77 -3.27 1.88
CA VAL A 168 12.80 -2.53 2.62
C VAL A 168 13.22 -1.29 1.83
N VAL A 169 13.16 -0.13 2.47
CA VAL A 169 13.80 1.11 2.00
C VAL A 169 15.08 1.29 2.83
N PRO A 170 16.26 0.89 2.32
CA PRO A 170 17.46 0.78 3.15
C PRO A 170 18.07 2.13 3.56
N GLY A 171 17.69 3.21 2.87
CA GLY A 171 18.24 4.54 3.13
C GLY A 171 17.84 5.55 2.07
N ALA A 172 18.13 6.81 2.34
CA ALA A 172 17.92 7.92 1.43
C ALA A 172 19.16 8.81 1.39
N VAL A 173 19.54 9.33 0.23
CA VAL A 173 20.63 10.31 0.14
C VAL A 173 20.25 11.62 0.86
N HIS A 174 19.02 12.05 0.65
CA HIS A 174 18.45 13.26 1.25
C HIS A 174 16.94 13.05 1.50
N ILE A 175 16.43 13.63 2.59
CA ILE A 175 15.02 13.57 2.97
C ILE A 175 14.51 15.01 3.13
N PRO A 176 13.88 15.60 2.10
CA PRO A 176 13.61 17.05 2.07
C PRO A 176 12.57 17.51 3.09
N TRP A 177 11.79 16.59 3.67
CA TRP A 177 10.77 16.88 4.68
C TRP A 177 11.23 16.59 6.13
N ARG A 178 12.49 16.21 6.36
CA ARG A 178 13.03 15.96 7.71
C ARG A 178 14.20 16.86 8.02
N THR A 179 14.13 17.55 9.16
CA THR A 179 15.20 18.42 9.66
C THR A 179 16.19 17.70 10.57
N ASP A 180 15.85 16.49 11.03
CA ASP A 180 16.64 15.65 11.93
C ASP A 180 17.41 14.54 11.18
N TYR A 181 17.53 14.68 9.85
CA TYR A 181 18.26 13.77 8.98
C TYR A 181 19.52 14.42 8.42
N GLU A 182 20.67 13.84 8.69
CA GLU A 182 21.93 14.23 8.06
C GLU A 182 22.04 13.54 6.69
N PRO A 183 22.19 14.30 5.58
CA PRO A 183 22.36 13.72 4.26
C PRO A 183 23.54 12.74 4.19
N VAL A 184 23.37 11.68 3.41
CA VAL A 184 24.39 10.65 3.20
C VAL A 184 24.85 10.75 1.75
N ALA A 185 26.15 10.87 1.54
CA ALA A 185 26.73 10.88 0.20
C ALA A 185 26.25 9.65 -0.62
N ASN A 186 25.99 9.84 -1.91
CA ASN A 186 25.30 8.85 -2.74
C ASN A 186 26.01 7.49 -2.79
N ASP A 187 27.33 7.51 -2.96
CA ASP A 187 28.21 6.34 -2.97
C ASP A 187 28.21 5.60 -1.63
N LEU A 188 28.28 6.36 -0.52
CA LEU A 188 28.23 5.82 0.83
C LEU A 188 26.84 5.24 1.18
N CYS A 189 25.77 5.89 0.72
CA CYS A 189 24.40 5.41 0.87
C CYS A 189 24.23 4.07 0.15
N LEU A 190 24.73 3.95 -1.09
CA LEU A 190 24.67 2.72 -1.86
C LEU A 190 25.50 1.59 -1.23
N SER A 191 26.73 1.87 -0.80
CA SER A 191 27.62 0.85 -0.22
C SER A 191 27.07 0.30 1.09
N ARG A 192 26.63 1.16 2.01
CA ARG A 192 26.00 0.76 3.28
C ARG A 192 24.70 0.01 3.07
N ALA A 193 23.86 0.43 2.12
CA ALA A 193 22.63 -0.28 1.79
C ALA A 193 22.91 -1.71 1.31
N LYS A 194 23.87 -1.88 0.38
CA LYS A 194 24.27 -3.21 -0.11
C LYS A 194 24.84 -4.08 1.00
N GLU A 195 25.72 -3.52 1.84
CA GLU A 195 26.28 -4.25 2.98
C GLU A 195 25.19 -4.71 3.94
N ALA A 196 24.26 -3.83 4.30
CA ALA A 196 23.19 -4.14 5.24
C ALA A 196 22.23 -5.20 4.70
N ILE A 197 21.75 -5.05 3.47
CA ILE A 197 20.88 -6.07 2.85
C ILE A 197 21.63 -7.39 2.70
N GLY A 198 22.91 -7.36 2.31
CA GLY A 198 23.76 -8.55 2.22
C GLY A 198 23.86 -9.34 3.53
N LYS A 199 23.85 -8.66 4.69
CA LYS A 199 23.85 -9.29 6.01
C LYS A 199 22.51 -9.97 6.37
N LEU A 200 21.40 -9.51 5.78
CA LEU A 200 20.08 -10.06 6.05
C LEU A 200 19.77 -11.31 5.21
N ILE A 201 20.35 -11.43 4.01
CA ILE A 201 20.09 -12.53 3.06
C ILE A 201 20.26 -13.93 3.69
N PRO A 202 21.32 -14.24 4.47
CA PRO A 202 21.48 -15.59 5.01
C PRO A 202 20.40 -16.01 6.02
N ALA A 203 19.67 -15.05 6.58
CA ALA A 203 18.59 -15.27 7.54
C ALA A 203 17.20 -15.06 6.93
N ALA A 204 17.12 -14.76 5.63
CA ALA A 204 15.89 -14.49 4.89
C ALA A 204 15.31 -15.76 4.25
#